data_AF-A0A850BAU8-F1
#
_entry.id   AF-A0A850BAU8-F1
#
_cell.length_a   1.000
_cell.length_b   1.000
_cell.length_c   1.000
_cell.angle_alpha   90.00
_cell.angle_beta   90.00
_cell.angle_gamma   90.00
#
_symmetry.space_group_name_H-M   'P 1'
#
loop_
_entity.id
_entity.type
_entity.pdbx_description
1 polymer ?
#
loop_
_entity_poly.entity_id
_entity_poly.type
_entity_poly.pdbx_seq_one_letter_code
_entity_poly.pdbx_strand_id
1 'polypeptide(L)'
;MASTLSAVWEDLADLSVCNGCDGCGLRCTTDVPMTRAEWSRIRGYVDQNPGVRSSRPRSIDVGDEIEVSVCEFRDTTAGRCRIYPVRPLVCRMMGHVPWMPCPIDRVRVIPATATAKAMLEAYCGEPRRTYAEWDALDARRR
;
A
#
# COMPACT_ATOMS: atom_id res chain seq x y z
N MET A 1 6.25 -15.49 -6.69
CA MET A 1 5.16 -16.03 -5.86
C MET A 1 4.58 -14.89 -5.06
N ALA A 2 3.27 -14.63 -5.15
CA ALA A 2 2.64 -13.67 -4.24
C ALA A 2 2.99 -14.08 -2.81
N SER A 3 3.34 -13.12 -1.94
CA SER A 3 3.40 -13.41 -0.50
C SER A 3 2.09 -14.09 -0.14
N THR A 4 2.16 -15.27 0.46
CA THR A 4 1.00 -16.09 0.84
C THR A 4 -0.04 -15.26 1.60
N LEU A 5 0.40 -14.20 2.28
CA LEU A 5 -0.42 -13.26 3.06
C LEU A 5 -1.30 -12.35 2.18
N SER A 6 -0.80 -11.87 1.04
CA SER A 6 -1.61 -11.03 0.14
C SER A 6 -2.78 -11.82 -0.47
N ALA A 7 -2.56 -13.08 -0.85
CA ALA A 7 -3.61 -13.95 -1.37
C ALA A 7 -4.66 -14.28 -0.30
N VAL A 8 -4.20 -14.65 0.91
CA VAL A 8 -5.10 -14.89 2.05
C VAL A 8 -5.96 -13.66 2.36
N TRP A 9 -5.39 -12.45 2.27
CA TRP A 9 -6.15 -11.23 2.45
C TRP A 9 -7.20 -11.00 1.35
N GLU A 10 -6.84 -11.25 0.09
CA GLU A 10 -7.75 -11.08 -1.05
C GLU A 10 -8.93 -12.05 -1.02
N ASP A 11 -8.75 -13.24 -0.46
CA ASP A 11 -9.86 -14.19 -0.22
C ASP A 11 -10.78 -13.73 0.92
N LEU A 12 -10.25 -12.99 1.90
CA LEU A 12 -11.02 -12.47 3.03
C LEU A 12 -11.75 -11.16 2.71
N ALA A 13 -11.19 -10.34 1.84
CA ALA A 13 -11.69 -9.02 1.52
C ALA A 13 -12.49 -9.02 0.21
N ASP A 14 -13.75 -8.56 0.25
CA ASP A 14 -14.49 -8.27 -0.97
C ASP A 14 -13.91 -7.04 -1.68
N LEU A 15 -12.96 -7.28 -2.58
CA LEU A 15 -12.32 -6.23 -3.38
C LEU A 15 -13.21 -5.73 -4.54
N SER A 16 -14.34 -6.36 -4.83
CA SER A 16 -15.22 -5.94 -5.93
C SER A 16 -15.76 -4.52 -5.71
N VAL A 17 -16.02 -4.15 -4.46
CA VAL A 17 -16.46 -2.82 -4.02
C VAL A 17 -15.41 -1.73 -4.28
N CYS A 18 -14.13 -2.13 -4.33
CA CYS A 18 -12.98 -1.27 -4.58
C CYS A 18 -12.58 -1.23 -6.07
N ASN A 19 -13.25 -1.97 -6.95
CA ASN A 19 -12.93 -2.00 -8.38
C ASN A 19 -13.26 -0.64 -9.04
N GLY A 20 -12.28 -0.06 -9.72
CA GLY A 20 -12.40 1.28 -10.32
C GLY A 20 -12.52 2.43 -9.31
N CYS A 21 -12.47 2.15 -8.00
CA CYS A 21 -12.50 3.15 -6.95
C CYS A 21 -11.10 3.72 -6.68
N ASP A 22 -11.03 5.03 -6.47
CA ASP A 22 -9.80 5.77 -6.23
C ASP A 22 -9.81 6.56 -4.90
N GLY A 23 -10.91 6.45 -4.14
CA GLY A 23 -11.14 7.17 -2.88
C GLY A 23 -10.17 6.83 -1.74
N CYS A 24 -9.54 5.66 -1.75
CA CYS A 24 -8.44 5.34 -0.82
C CYS A 24 -7.25 6.31 -0.98
N GLY A 25 -7.16 6.93 -2.16
CA GLY A 25 -6.18 7.95 -2.50
C GLY A 25 -6.16 9.19 -1.63
N LEU A 26 -7.28 9.52 -0.99
CA LEU A 26 -7.39 10.62 -0.03
C LEU A 26 -6.52 10.41 1.22
N ARG A 27 -6.07 9.18 1.45
CA ARG A 27 -5.19 8.81 2.58
C ARG A 27 -3.81 8.34 2.12
N CYS A 28 -3.42 8.58 0.88
CA CYS A 28 -2.10 8.19 0.38
C CYS A 28 -1.00 9.07 0.98
N THR A 29 -0.14 8.48 1.81
CA THR A 29 1.03 9.13 2.43
C THR A 29 2.33 8.41 2.09
N THR A 30 3.46 9.05 2.36
CA THR A 30 4.79 8.41 2.31
C THR A 30 4.98 7.34 3.40
N ASP A 31 6.16 6.71 3.41
CA ASP A 31 6.68 5.85 4.47
C ASP A 31 5.85 4.59 4.73
N VAL A 32 5.21 4.09 3.67
CA VAL A 32 4.43 2.85 3.72
C VAL A 32 5.38 1.67 4.00
N PRO A 33 5.23 0.97 5.15
CA PRO A 33 6.06 -0.18 5.46
C PRO A 33 5.63 -1.39 4.63
N MET A 34 6.61 -2.11 4.09
CA MET A 34 6.41 -3.32 3.30
C MET A 34 7.48 -4.36 3.61
N THR A 35 7.14 -5.63 3.42
CA THR A 35 8.11 -6.73 3.58
C THR A 35 9.07 -6.78 2.40
N ARG A 36 10.17 -7.53 2.55
CA ARG A 36 11.14 -7.72 1.46
C ARG A 36 10.50 -8.35 0.22
N ALA A 37 9.53 -9.26 0.40
CA ALA A 37 8.82 -9.91 -0.69
C ALA A 37 7.84 -8.97 -1.41
N GLU A 38 7.22 -8.03 -0.68
CA GLU A 38 6.41 -6.96 -1.27
C GLU A 38 7.27 -5.97 -2.07
N TRP A 39 8.37 -5.51 -1.47
CA TRP A 39 9.31 -4.63 -2.16
C TRP A 39 9.83 -5.26 -3.46
N SER A 40 10.22 -6.54 -3.46
CA SER A 40 10.71 -7.22 -4.68
C SER A 40 9.67 -7.19 -5.79
N ARG A 41 8.39 -7.38 -5.45
CA ARG A 41 7.28 -7.34 -6.43
C ARG A 41 7.07 -5.95 -6.97
N ILE A 42 7.08 -4.94 -6.09
CA ILE A 42 6.96 -3.54 -6.48
C ILE A 42 8.14 -3.15 -7.37
N ARG A 43 9.36 -3.54 -7.01
CA ARG A 43 10.57 -3.28 -7.80
C ARG A 43 10.48 -3.87 -9.19
N GLY A 44 10.11 -5.15 -9.30
CA GLY A 44 9.91 -5.80 -10.60
C GLY A 44 8.83 -5.11 -11.45
N TYR A 45 7.75 -4.64 -10.82
CA TYR A 45 6.71 -3.86 -11.51
C TYR A 45 7.25 -2.50 -11.99
N VAL A 46 8.03 -1.80 -11.16
CA VAL A 46 8.68 -0.53 -11.52
C VAL A 46 9.63 -0.71 -12.71
N ASP A 47 10.43 -1.78 -12.70
CA ASP A 47 11.38 -2.07 -13.78
C ASP A 47 10.66 -2.35 -15.11
N GLN A 48 9.47 -2.96 -15.06
CA GLN A 48 8.64 -3.24 -16.23
C GLN A 48 7.77 -2.07 -16.68
N ASN A 49 7.57 -1.06 -15.82
CA ASN A 49 6.68 0.08 -16.08
C ASN A 49 7.41 1.41 -15.83
N PRO A 50 8.27 1.86 -16.77
CA PRO A 50 8.97 3.14 -16.66
C PRO A 50 7.99 4.30 -16.42
N GLY A 51 8.34 5.20 -15.50
CA GLY A 51 7.50 6.37 -15.15
C GLY A 51 6.38 6.10 -14.13
N VAL A 52 6.24 4.86 -13.62
CA VAL A 52 5.28 4.56 -12.55
C VAL A 52 5.62 5.28 -11.24
N ARG A 53 6.90 5.50 -10.97
CA ARG A 53 7.39 6.29 -9.83
C ARG A 53 7.33 7.77 -10.19
N SER A 54 6.70 8.58 -9.35
CA SER A 54 6.87 10.02 -9.42
C SER A 54 8.30 10.37 -9.04
N SER A 55 8.91 11.30 -9.76
CA SER A 55 10.30 11.74 -9.54
C SER A 55 10.45 12.69 -8.34
N ARG A 56 9.35 13.03 -7.65
CA ARG A 56 9.35 14.00 -6.56
C ARG A 56 8.36 13.57 -5.48
N PRO A 57 8.77 13.53 -4.19
CA PRO A 57 7.81 13.64 -3.10
C PRO A 57 7.01 14.92 -3.32
N ARG A 58 5.67 14.81 -3.31
CA ARG A 58 4.80 15.98 -3.30
C ARG A 58 4.35 16.17 -1.87
N SER A 59 4.83 17.24 -1.23
CA SER A 59 4.13 17.78 -0.07
C SER A 59 2.83 18.40 -0.56
N ILE A 60 1.72 18.03 0.08
CA ILE A 60 0.45 18.72 -0.08
C ILE A 60 0.25 19.54 1.19
N ASP A 61 0.02 20.83 1.02
CA ASP A 61 -0.49 21.71 2.07
C ASP A 61 -1.95 21.32 2.37
N VAL A 62 -2.22 20.87 3.60
CA VAL A 62 -3.56 20.50 4.05
C VAL A 62 -4.21 21.56 4.94
N GLY A 63 -3.62 22.77 4.99
CA GLY A 63 -4.02 23.86 5.86
C GLY A 63 -3.26 23.87 7.20
N ASP A 64 -3.45 24.93 7.98
CA ASP A 64 -2.89 25.09 9.33
C ASP A 64 -1.37 24.88 9.43
N GLU A 65 -0.62 25.25 8.38
CA GLU A 65 0.84 25.06 8.27
C GLU A 65 1.27 23.57 8.31
N ILE A 66 0.35 22.64 8.02
CA ILE A 66 0.61 21.21 7.97
C ILE A 66 0.89 20.79 6.53
N GLU A 67 2.11 20.30 6.29
CA GLU A 67 2.47 19.63 5.05
C GLU A 67 2.43 18.10 5.21
N VAL A 68 1.75 17.43 4.26
CA VAL A 68 1.73 15.97 4.19
C VAL A 68 2.48 15.49 2.96
N SER A 69 3.51 14.68 3.18
CA SER A 69 4.23 14.02 2.09
C SER A 69 3.41 12.88 1.49
N VAL A 70 3.20 12.94 0.18
CA VAL A 70 2.43 11.97 -0.59
C VAL A 70 3.31 10.82 -1.08
N CYS A 71 2.73 9.61 -1.12
CA CYS A 71 3.37 8.42 -1.67
C CYS A 71 3.96 8.64 -3.08
N GLU A 72 5.19 8.18 -3.31
CA GLU A 72 5.88 8.27 -4.60
C GLU A 72 5.15 7.57 -5.76
N PHE A 73 4.24 6.63 -5.47
CA PHE A 73 3.43 5.91 -6.46
C PHE A 73 2.03 6.51 -6.67
N ARG A 74 1.72 7.65 -6.02
CA ARG A 74 0.44 8.34 -6.16
C ARG A 74 0.39 9.10 -7.49
N ASP A 75 -0.61 8.78 -8.29
CA ASP A 75 -1.04 9.64 -9.38
C ASP A 75 -1.95 10.74 -8.82
N THR A 76 -1.43 11.96 -8.68
CA THR A 76 -2.25 13.10 -8.22
C THR A 76 -3.15 13.66 -9.32
N THR A 77 -2.89 13.37 -10.60
CA THR A 77 -3.71 13.83 -11.71
C THR A 77 -4.93 12.92 -11.86
N ALA A 78 -4.70 11.61 -11.90
CA ALA A 78 -5.76 10.62 -12.05
C ALA A 78 -6.33 10.12 -10.71
N GLY A 79 -5.87 10.67 -9.58
CA GLY A 79 -6.40 10.30 -8.26
C GLY A 79 -6.18 8.84 -7.87
N ARG A 80 -5.28 8.08 -8.51
CA ARG A 80 -5.12 6.62 -8.35
C ARG A 80 -3.71 6.19 -7.97
N CYS A 81 -3.56 4.95 -7.50
CA CYS A 81 -2.24 4.36 -7.23
C CYS A 81 -1.66 3.76 -8.52
N ARG A 82 -0.45 4.17 -8.92
CA ARG A 82 0.19 3.68 -10.15
C ARG A 82 0.70 2.25 -10.05
N ILE A 83 0.88 1.75 -8.82
CA ILE A 83 1.26 0.36 -8.53
C ILE A 83 0.09 -0.47 -8.00
N TYR A 84 -1.16 -0.09 -8.30
CA TYR A 84 -2.36 -0.75 -7.78
C TYR A 84 -2.29 -2.30 -7.77
N PRO A 85 -1.84 -2.96 -8.85
CA PRO A 85 -1.78 -4.43 -8.92
C PRO A 85 -0.78 -5.06 -7.93
N VAL A 86 0.24 -4.33 -7.51
CA VAL A 86 1.32 -4.81 -6.63
C VAL A 86 1.42 -4.04 -5.32
N ARG A 87 0.35 -3.34 -4.92
CA ARG A 87 0.30 -2.62 -3.62
C ARG A 87 0.68 -3.55 -2.45
N PRO A 88 1.41 -3.03 -1.45
CA PRO A 88 1.70 -3.78 -0.24
C PRO A 88 0.42 -4.06 0.54
N LEU A 89 0.44 -5.09 1.37
CA LEU A 89 -0.71 -5.57 2.14
C LEU A 89 -1.31 -4.46 3.00
N VAL A 90 -0.48 -3.63 3.63
CA VAL A 90 -0.96 -2.49 4.44
C VAL A 90 -1.86 -1.53 3.65
N CYS A 91 -1.56 -1.29 2.36
CA CYS A 91 -2.41 -0.48 1.50
C CYS A 91 -3.67 -1.22 1.02
N ARG A 92 -3.63 -2.56 0.92
CA ARG A 92 -4.82 -3.38 0.58
C ARG A 92 -5.80 -3.50 1.74
N MET A 93 -5.34 -3.33 2.97
CA MET A 93 -6.19 -3.30 4.16
C MET A 93 -6.97 -1.99 4.31
N MET A 94 -6.56 -0.91 3.63
CA MET A 94 -7.26 0.38 3.67
C MET A 94 -8.71 0.24 3.21
N GLY A 95 -9.65 0.61 4.07
CA GLY A 95 -11.09 0.47 3.85
C GLY A 95 -11.70 -0.80 4.44
N HIS A 96 -10.88 -1.80 4.77
CA HIS A 96 -11.35 -3.15 5.07
C HIS A 96 -11.11 -3.57 6.53
N VAL A 97 -10.36 -2.80 7.32
CA VAL A 97 -10.10 -3.08 8.74
C VAL A 97 -10.60 -1.94 9.64
N PRO A 98 -11.01 -2.21 10.89
CA PRO A 98 -11.59 -1.19 11.77
C PRO A 98 -10.70 0.04 12.02
N TRP A 99 -9.38 -0.14 12.03
CA TRP A 99 -8.41 0.95 12.30
C TRP A 99 -7.94 1.69 11.04
N MET A 100 -8.40 1.29 9.84
CA MET A 100 -8.17 1.99 8.58
C MET A 100 -9.46 2.01 7.77
N PRO A 101 -10.47 2.80 8.20
CA PRO A 101 -11.80 2.79 7.58
C PRO A 101 -11.77 3.38 6.17
N CYS A 102 -12.82 3.10 5.40
CA CYS A 102 -12.97 3.62 4.05
C CYS A 102 -13.16 5.15 4.10
N PRO A 103 -12.34 5.95 3.38
CA PRO A 103 -12.46 7.41 3.45
C PRO A 103 -13.79 7.96 2.91
N ILE A 104 -14.50 7.16 2.11
CA ILE A 104 -15.78 7.50 1.47
C ILE A 104 -16.90 6.55 1.90
N ASP A 105 -16.69 5.80 2.99
CA ASP A 105 -17.69 4.93 3.63
C ASP A 105 -18.39 3.92 2.70
N ARG A 106 -17.66 3.42 1.67
CA ARG A 106 -18.21 2.47 0.69
C ARG A 106 -18.02 1.01 1.08
N VAL A 107 -16.98 0.71 1.86
CA VAL A 107 -16.57 -0.66 2.18
C VAL A 107 -17.06 -1.04 3.58
N ARG A 108 -17.68 -2.22 3.70
CA ARG A 108 -18.00 -2.80 4.99
C ARG A 108 -16.73 -3.30 5.67
N VAL A 109 -16.48 -2.83 6.89
CA VAL A 109 -15.35 -3.27 7.72
C VAL A 109 -15.42 -4.78 7.96
N ILE A 110 -14.31 -5.47 7.71
CA ILE A 110 -14.17 -6.91 7.96
C ILE A 110 -13.99 -7.11 9.47
N PRO A 111 -14.83 -7.93 10.13
CA PRO A 111 -14.61 -8.30 11.53
C PRO A 111 -13.29 -9.07 11.69
N ALA A 112 -12.59 -8.87 12.80
CA ALA A 112 -11.35 -9.59 13.07
C ALA A 112 -11.60 -11.10 13.27
N THR A 113 -11.46 -11.89 12.21
CA THR A 113 -11.54 -13.35 12.26
C THR A 113 -10.24 -13.96 12.80
N ALA A 114 -10.28 -15.21 13.27
CA ALA A 114 -9.07 -15.92 13.69
C ALA A 114 -8.04 -16.03 12.54
N THR A 115 -8.50 -16.28 11.31
CA THR A 115 -7.66 -16.31 10.11
C THR A 115 -7.01 -14.95 9.82
N ALA A 116 -7.80 -13.87 9.85
CA ALA A 116 -7.27 -12.52 9.64
C ALA A 116 -6.23 -12.17 10.71
N LYS A 117 -6.47 -12.53 11.97
CA LYS A 117 -5.54 -12.33 13.08
C LYS A 117 -4.22 -13.09 12.85
N ALA A 118 -4.28 -14.38 12.54
CA ALA A 118 -3.08 -15.19 12.30
C ALA A 118 -2.26 -14.67 11.11
N MET A 119 -2.92 -14.23 10.04
CA MET A 119 -2.26 -13.60 8.90
C MET A 119 -1.57 -12.28 9.29
N LEU A 120 -2.22 -11.44 10.11
CA LEU A 120 -1.63 -10.19 10.59
C LEU A 120 -0.44 -10.42 11.51
N GLU A 121 -0.51 -11.42 12.39
CA GLU A 121 0.60 -11.82 13.25
C GLU A 121 1.81 -12.27 12.42
N ALA A 122 1.58 -13.10 11.38
CA ALA A 122 2.62 -13.49 10.45
C ALA A 122 3.22 -12.29 9.70
N TYR A 123 2.37 -11.39 9.18
CA TYR A 123 2.81 -10.16 8.51
C TYR A 123 3.66 -9.26 9.42
N CYS A 124 3.26 -9.11 10.68
CA CYS A 124 3.98 -8.31 11.67
C CYS A 124 5.30 -8.96 12.12
N GLY A 125 5.45 -10.28 11.98
CA GLY A 125 6.69 -11.01 12.26
C GLY A 125 7.78 -10.85 11.19
N GLU A 126 7.44 -10.37 10.00
CA GLU A 126 8.43 -10.09 8.94
C GLU A 126 9.09 -8.71 9.15
N PRO A 127 10.40 -8.56 8.82
CA PRO A 127 11.02 -7.25 8.73
C PRO A 127 10.30 -6.38 7.70
N ARG A 128 9.90 -5.18 8.12
CA ARG A 128 9.20 -4.20 7.28
C ARG A 128 9.99 -2.90 7.23
N ARG A 129 10.09 -2.35 6.02
CA ARG A 129 10.78 -1.08 5.73
C ARG A 129 10.05 -0.35 4.62
N THR A 130 10.33 0.93 4.46
CA THR A 130 9.86 1.71 3.33
C THR A 130 10.53 1.23 2.03
N TYR A 131 9.96 1.64 0.90
CA TYR A 131 10.51 1.30 -0.42
C TYR A 131 11.96 1.81 -0.58
N ALA A 132 12.21 3.06 -0.17
CA ALA A 132 13.53 3.69 -0.23
C ALA A 132 14.58 2.99 0.65
N GLU A 133 14.20 2.57 1.86
CA GLU A 133 15.10 1.82 2.75
C GLU A 133 15.49 0.45 2.17
N TRP A 134 14.54 -0.24 1.52
CA TRP A 134 14.85 -1.48 0.83
C TRP A 134 15.74 -1.27 -0.40
N ASP A 135 15.47 -0.24 -1.22
CA ASP A 135 16.34 0.16 -2.34
C ASP A 135 17.78 0.41 -1.84
N ALA A 136 17.94 1.14 -0.72
CA ALA A 136 19.25 1.43 -0.13
C ALA A 136 19.97 0.17 0.38
N LEU A 137 19.23 -0.80 0.94
CA LEU A 137 19.80 -2.08 1.38
C LEU A 137 20.20 -2.99 0.21
N ASP A 138 19.44 -3.00 -0.87
CA ASP A 138 19.77 -3.77 -2.08
C ASP A 138 21.00 -3.19 -2.78
N ALA A 139 21.10 -1.86 -2.87
CA ALA A 139 22.24 -1.17 -3.45
C ALA A 139 23.56 -1.48 -2.72
N ARG A 140 23.53 -1.65 -1.39
CA ARG A 140 24.71 -2.03 -0.58
C ARG A 140 25.17 -3.47 -0.78
N ARG A 141 24.35 -4.33 -1.40
CA ARG A 141 24.65 -5.75 -1.63
C ARG A 141 25.20 -6.03 -3.03
N ARG A 142 25.20 -5.02 -3.91
CA ARG A 142 25.74 -5.08 -5.27
C ARG A 142 27.16 -4.53 -5.28
#